data_AF-A0A2N7I830-F1
#
_entry.id   AF-A0A2N7I830-F1
#
_cell.length_a   1.000
_cell.length_b   1.000
_cell.length_c   1.000
_cell.angle_alpha   90.00
_cell.angle_beta   90.00
_cell.angle_gamma   90.00
#
_symmetry.space_group_name_H-M   'P 1'
#
loop_
_entity.id
_entity.type
_entity.pdbx_description
1 polymer ?
#
loop_
_entity_poly.entity_id
_entity_poly.type
_entity_poly.pdbx_seq_one_letter_code
_entity_poly.pdbx_strand_id
1 'polypeptide(L)' 'MNRKKKINQILKKRQKQANSKLHGSNKPRYISKADRAKMEAEEQAKAALEQAEGSVETAVEAEEAGIETKEKKAAE' A
#
# COMPACT_ATOMS: atom_id res chain seq x y z
N MET A 1 47.79 6.67 10.10
CA MET A 1 46.49 7.30 10.44
C MET A 1 46.11 6.93 11.87
N ASN A 2 45.59 7.88 12.64
CA ASN A 2 44.99 7.61 13.95
C ASN A 2 44.01 6.43 13.91
N ARG A 3 44.05 5.54 14.92
CA ARG A 3 43.21 4.33 15.02
C ARG A 3 41.72 4.61 14.77
N LYS A 4 41.23 5.73 15.32
CA LYS A 4 39.85 6.23 15.12
C LYS A 4 39.52 6.46 13.64
N LYS A 5 40.42 7.09 12.87
CA LYS A 5 40.22 7.34 11.43
C LYS A 5 40.14 6.03 10.63
N LYS A 6 40.99 5.04 10.97
CA LYS A 6 41.03 3.74 10.28
C LYS A 6 39.74 2.94 10.51
N ILE A 7 39.22 2.90 11.73
CA ILE A 7 37.96 2.22 12.06
C ILE A 7 36.79 2.85 11.27
N ASN A 8 36.69 4.18 11.27
CA ASN A 8 35.62 4.88 10.56
C ASN A 8 35.66 4.64 9.04
N GLN A 9 36.86 4.56 8.45
CA GLN A 9 37.01 4.23 7.03
C GLN A 9 36.54 2.81 6.72
N ILE A 10 36.87 1.83 7.57
CA ILE A 10 36.44 0.44 7.41
C ILE A 10 34.91 0.33 7.50
N LEU A 11 34.31 0.98 8.51
CA LEU A 11 32.85 0.97 8.69
C LEU A 11 32.13 1.58 7.48
N LYS A 12 32.58 2.75 7.02
CA LYS A 12 32.04 3.40 5.82
C LYS A 12 32.18 2.52 4.57
N LYS A 13 33.32 1.84 4.40
CA LYS A 13 33.53 0.92 3.27
C LYS A 13 32.56 -0.26 3.32
N ARG A 14 32.36 -0.87 4.49
CA ARG A 14 31.38 -1.97 4.68
C ARG A 14 29.95 -1.52 4.43
N GLN A 15 29.56 -0.35 4.95
CA GLN A 15 28.23 0.21 4.72
C GLN A 15 27.96 0.46 3.23
N LYS A 16 28.94 1.04 2.50
CA LYS A 16 28.83 1.23 1.05
C LYS A 16 28.70 -0.10 0.30
N GLN A 17 29.45 -1.13 0.71
CA GLN A 17 29.36 -2.47 0.11
C GLN A 17 28.03 -3.18 0.38
N ALA A 18 27.41 -2.92 1.54
CA ALA A 18 26.06 -3.43 1.83
C ALA A 18 25.02 -2.72 0.97
N ASN A 19 25.08 -1.38 0.91
CA ASN A 19 24.14 -0.57 0.15
C ASN A 19 24.25 -0.82 -1.36
N SER A 20 25.45 -1.04 -1.90
CA SER A 20 25.64 -1.33 -3.32
C SER A 20 24.95 -2.62 -3.77
N LYS A 21 24.70 -3.55 -2.84
CA LYS A 21 24.01 -4.82 -3.13
C LYS A 21 22.49 -4.70 -2.98
N LEU A 22 22.00 -3.63 -2.36
CA LEU A 22 20.57 -3.37 -2.12
C LEU A 22 19.94 -2.47 -3.21
N HIS A 23 20.61 -2.27 -4.34
CA HIS A 23 20.01 -1.53 -5.45
C HIS A 23 18.98 -2.38 -6.19
N GLY A 24 17.70 -2.21 -5.82
CA GLY A 24 16.58 -2.59 -6.67
C GLY A 24 16.44 -1.59 -7.83
N SER A 25 16.19 -2.09 -9.04
CA SER A 25 15.80 -1.23 -10.16
C SER A 25 14.38 -0.70 -9.92
N ASN A 26 14.15 0.60 -10.12
CA ASN A 26 12.81 1.22 -10.06
C ASN A 26 11.87 0.76 -11.20
N LYS A 27 12.34 -0.12 -12.08
CA LYS A 27 11.54 -0.65 -13.19
C LYS A 27 10.77 -1.88 -12.69
N PRO A 28 9.47 -2.00 -12.99
CA PRO A 28 8.75 -3.23 -12.71
C PRO A 28 9.45 -4.39 -13.43
N ARG A 29 9.57 -5.53 -12.74
CA ARG A 29 10.16 -6.73 -13.36
C ARG A 29 9.31 -7.13 -14.56
N TYR A 30 9.95 -7.38 -15.70
CA TYR A 30 9.23 -7.93 -16.84
C TYR A 30 8.73 -9.33 -16.47
N ILE A 31 7.42 -9.50 -16.54
CA ILE A 31 6.71 -10.77 -16.39
C ILE A 31 6.15 -11.15 -17.76
N SER A 32 5.98 -12.46 -18.02
CA SER A 32 5.49 -12.93 -19.31
C SER A 32 4.05 -12.43 -19.57
N LYS A 33 3.60 -12.46 -20.83
CA LYS A 33 2.22 -12.06 -21.19
C LYS A 33 1.18 -12.90 -20.45
N ALA A 34 1.45 -14.18 -20.23
CA ALA A 34 0.56 -15.09 -19.51
C ALA A 34 0.47 -14.73 -18.03
N ASP A 35 1.60 -14.40 -17.40
CA ASP A 35 1.63 -14.04 -15.97
C ASP A 35 1.00 -12.68 -15.72
N ARG A 36 1.17 -11.73 -16.66
CA ARG A 36 0.49 -10.42 -16.59
C ARG A 36 -1.03 -10.55 -16.63
N ALA A 37 -1.56 -11.37 -17.54
CA ALA A 37 -3.01 -11.59 -17.62
C ALA A 37 -3.59 -12.23 -16.35
N LYS A 38 -2.84 -13.14 -15.71
CA LYS A 38 -3.24 -13.74 -14.42
C LYS A 38 -3.26 -12.71 -13.29
N MET A 39 -2.22 -11.88 -13.18
CA MET A 39 -2.14 -10.82 -12.17
C MET A 39 -3.24 -9.77 -12.36
N GLU A 40 -3.52 -9.35 -13.60
CA GLU A 40 -4.61 -8.40 -13.90
C GLU A 40 -5.99 -8.98 -13.55
N ALA A 41 -6.23 -10.27 -13.81
CA ALA A 41 -7.49 -10.93 -13.43
C ALA A 41 -7.65 -11.04 -11.90
N GLU A 42 -6.57 -11.35 -11.18
CA GLU A 42 -6.57 -11.39 -9.71
C GLU A 42 -6.75 -9.98 -9.11
N GLU A 43 -6.13 -8.95 -9.68
CA GLU A 43 -6.31 -7.56 -9.26
C GLU A 43 -7.74 -7.08 -9.52
N GLN A 44 -8.35 -7.43 -10.66
CA GLN A 44 -9.76 -7.12 -10.94
C GLN A 44 -10.71 -7.83 -9.99
N ALA A 45 -10.45 -9.10 -9.66
CA ALA A 45 -11.24 -9.84 -8.68
C ALA A 45 -11.13 -9.21 -7.28
N LYS A 46 -9.93 -8.79 -6.87
CA LYS A 46 -9.74 -8.07 -5.60
C LYS A 46 -10.41 -6.71 -5.59
N ALA A 47 -10.28 -5.93 -6.66
CA ALA A 47 -10.95 -4.63 -6.77
C ALA A 47 -12.48 -4.76 -6.74
N ALA A 48 -13.04 -5.82 -7.34
CA ALA A 48 -14.48 -6.09 -7.27
C ALA A 48 -14.93 -6.49 -5.84
N LEU A 49 -14.11 -7.24 -5.12
CA LEU A 49 -14.37 -7.60 -3.72
C LEU A 49 -14.26 -6.37 -2.80
N GLU A 50 -13.24 -5.54 -2.98
CA GLU A 50 -13.07 -4.29 -2.21
C GLU A 50 -14.18 -3.26 -2.49
N GLN A 51 -14.68 -3.18 -3.73
CA GLN A 51 -15.83 -2.33 -4.06
C GLN A 51 -17.15 -2.86 -3.48
N ALA A 52 -17.30 -4.19 -3.36
CA ALA A 52 -18.44 -4.76 -2.66
C ALA A 52 -18.39 -4.43 -1.16
N GLU A 53 -17.22 -4.49 -0.52
CA GLU A 53 -17.06 -4.14 0.90
C GLU A 53 -17.19 -2.63 1.17
N GLY A 54 -16.65 -1.74 0.32
CA GLY A 54 -16.83 -0.29 0.45
C GLY A 54 -18.26 0.21 0.18
N SER A 55 -19.06 -0.56 -0.58
CA SER A 55 -20.48 -0.26 -0.79
C SER A 55 -21.36 -0.58 0.43
N VAL A 56 -20.88 -1.44 1.33
CA VAL A 56 -21.60 -1.76 2.57
C VAL A 56 -21.36 -0.67 3.62
N GLU A 57 -20.15 -0.13 3.75
CA GLU A 57 -19.87 0.93 4.73
C GLU A 57 -20.52 2.28 4.37
N THR A 58 -20.62 2.61 3.08
CA THR A 58 -21.30 3.85 2.63
C THR A 58 -22.82 3.81 2.77
N ALA A 59 -23.43 2.61 2.78
CA ALA A 59 -24.87 2.46 2.99
C ALA A 59 -25.27 2.56 4.47
N VAL A 60 -24.38 2.17 5.40
CA VAL A 60 -24.69 2.23 6.85
C VAL A 60 -24.64 3.67 7.38
N GLU A 61 -23.75 4.53 6.87
CA GLU A 61 -23.72 5.96 7.27
C GLU A 61 -24.89 6.79 6.70
N ALA A 62 -25.47 6.38 5.55
CA ALA A 62 -26.60 7.09 4.95
C ALA A 62 -27.94 6.80 5.66
N GLU A 63 -28.11 5.60 6.22
CA GLU A 63 -29.30 5.23 7.02
C GLU A 63 -29.28 5.90 8.41
N GLU A 64 -28.12 6.07 9.05
CA GLU A 64 -28.04 6.70 10.37
C GLU A 64 -28.39 8.21 10.34
N ALA A 65 -27.98 8.94 9.28
CA ALA A 65 -28.33 10.35 9.10
C ALA A 65 -29.82 10.58 8.69
N GLY A 66 -30.46 9.57 8.07
CA GLY A 66 -31.86 9.64 7.66
C GLY A 66 -32.85 9.46 8.82
N ILE A 67 -32.45 8.74 9.86
CA ILE A 67 -33.29 8.48 11.03
C ILE A 67 -33.34 9.72 11.95
N GLU A 68 -32.20 10.39 12.19
CA GLU A 68 -32.14 11.59 13.06
C GLU A 68 -33.01 12.77 12.56
N THR A 69 -33.17 12.94 11.25
CA THR A 69 -33.95 14.06 10.69
C THR A 69 -35.46 13.82 10.78
N LYS A 70 -35.91 12.56 10.77
CA LYS A 70 -37.33 12.20 10.96
C LYS A 70 -37.77 12.34 12.41
N GLU A 71 -36.92 11.97 13.37
CA GLU A 71 -37.26 12.09 14.79
C GLU A 71 -37.37 13.55 15.25
N LYS A 72 -36.51 14.45 14.76
CA LYS A 72 -36.60 15.89 15.10
C LYS A 72 -37.84 16.58 14.50
N LYS A 73 -38.36 16.11 13.37
CA LYS A 73 -39.56 16.68 12.73
C LYS A 73 -40.87 16.21 13.36
N ALA A 74 -40.87 15.09 14.10
CA ALA A 74 -42.04 14.58 14.80
C ALA A 74 -42.22 15.18 16.21
N ALA A 75 -41.22 15.92 16.71
CA ALA A 75 -41.19 16.48 18.06
C ALA A 75 -41.49 18.00 18.13
N GLU A 76 -41.78 18.63 16.98
CA GLU A 76 -42.31 20.00 16.87
C GLU A 76 -43.81 19.96 16.53
#